data_AF-S0FAV7-F1
#
_entry.id   AF-S0FAV7-F1
#
_cell.length_a   1.000
_cell.length_b   1.000
_cell.length_c   1.000
_cell.angle_alpha   90.00
_cell.angle_beta   90.00
_cell.angle_gamma   90.00
#
_symmetry.space_group_name_H-M   'P 1'
#
loop_
_entity.id
_entity.type
_entity.pdbx_description
1 polymer ?
#
loop_
_entity_poly.entity_id
_entity_poly.type
_entity_poly.pdbx_seq_one_letter_code
_entity_poly.pdbx_strand_id
1 'polypeptide(L)' 'KAYKKIPVITDFTDEDGNDRMKETVQANYRRIKEEVKQIVQEELERIANDENLKHLLQQK' A
#
# COMPACT_ATOMS: atom_id res chain seq x y z
N LYS A 1 -22.73 -12.71 -34.07
CA LYS A 1 -21.55 -12.29 -33.29
C LYS A 1 -21.46 -13.18 -32.06
N ALA A 2 -20.39 -13.98 -31.90
CA ALA A 2 -20.20 -14.78 -30.71
C ALA A 2 -19.75 -13.88 -29.54
N TYR A 3 -20.42 -13.97 -28.40
CA TYR A 3 -20.05 -13.25 -27.19
C TYR A 3 -18.64 -13.69 -26.73
N LYS A 4 -17.74 -12.73 -26.50
CA LYS A 4 -16.46 -12.98 -25.83
C LYS A 4 -16.57 -12.46 -24.40
N LYS A 5 -16.43 -13.36 -23.42
CA LYS A 5 -16.45 -13.00 -22.01
C LYS A 5 -15.25 -12.12 -21.69
N ILE A 6 -15.48 -11.05 -20.93
CA ILE A 6 -14.41 -10.16 -20.44
C ILE A 6 -13.54 -10.99 -19.48
N PRO A 7 -12.21 -10.97 -19.62
CA PRO A 7 -11.32 -11.67 -18.70
C PRO A 7 -11.41 -11.05 -17.31
N VAL A 8 -11.44 -11.92 -16.30
CA VAL A 8 -11.37 -11.49 -14.90
C VAL A 8 -9.92 -11.10 -14.62
N ILE A 9 -9.69 -9.85 -14.23
CA ILE A 9 -8.34 -9.30 -13.96
C ILE A 9 -7.84 -9.78 -12.59
N THR A 10 -8.73 -9.92 -11.62
CA THR A 10 -8.42 -10.40 -10.28
C THR A 10 -9.62 -11.16 -9.76
N ASP A 11 -9.39 -12.42 -9.42
CA ASP A 11 -10.38 -13.24 -8.74
C ASP A 11 -10.23 -13.01 -7.23
N PHE A 12 -11.31 -12.61 -6.58
CA PHE A 12 -11.36 -12.39 -5.14
C PHE A 12 -12.03 -13.55 -4.41
N THR A 13 -12.37 -14.60 -5.14
CA THR A 13 -12.97 -15.81 -4.60
C THR A 13 -11.88 -16.75 -4.09
N ASP A 14 -12.07 -17.32 -2.90
CA ASP A 14 -11.17 -18.34 -2.35
C ASP A 14 -11.46 -19.74 -2.93
N GLU A 15 -10.67 -20.73 -2.50
CA GLU A 15 -10.77 -22.12 -2.99
C GLU A 15 -12.15 -22.77 -2.72
N ASP A 16 -12.89 -22.26 -1.74
CA ASP A 16 -14.22 -22.73 -1.35
C ASP A 16 -15.36 -21.96 -2.04
N GLY A 17 -15.05 -20.95 -2.86
CA GLY A 17 -16.06 -20.14 -3.55
C GLY A 17 -16.53 -18.89 -2.79
N ASN A 18 -15.90 -18.53 -1.66
CA ASN A 18 -16.29 -17.37 -0.86
C ASN A 18 -15.64 -16.07 -1.36
N ASP A 19 -16.41 -14.98 -1.42
CA ASP A 19 -15.91 -13.65 -1.79
C ASP A 19 -15.06 -13.04 -0.66
N ARG A 20 -13.74 -12.96 -0.90
CA ARG A 20 -12.76 -12.32 -0.02
C ARG A 20 -12.35 -10.92 -0.47
N MET A 21 -13.11 -10.29 -1.37
CA MET A 21 -12.77 -8.97 -1.92
C MET A 21 -12.54 -7.96 -0.81
N LYS A 22 -13.46 -7.88 0.15
CA LYS A 22 -13.39 -6.90 1.25
C LYS A 22 -12.18 -7.14 2.16
N GLU A 23 -11.91 -8.39 2.52
CA GLU A 23 -10.79 -8.74 3.40
C GLU A 23 -9.45 -8.48 2.73
N THR A 24 -9.31 -8.89 1.47
CA THR A 24 -8.10 -8.72 0.67
C THR A 24 -7.77 -7.24 0.47
N VAL A 25 -8.78 -6.42 0.15
CA VAL A 25 -8.60 -4.98 -0.01
C VAL A 25 -8.22 -4.33 1.33
N GLN A 26 -8.87 -4.72 2.43
CA GLN A 26 -8.57 -4.17 3.75
C GLN A 26 -7.16 -4.55 4.24
N ALA A 27 -6.74 -5.79 4.04
CA ALA A 27 -5.39 -6.25 4.38
C ALA A 27 -4.33 -5.47 3.61
N ASN A 28 -4.52 -5.31 2.29
CA ASN A 28 -3.62 -4.51 1.46
C ASN A 28 -3.55 -3.04 1.91
N TYR A 29 -4.71 -2.44 2.19
CA TYR A 29 -4.75 -1.06 2.68
C TYR A 29 -3.98 -0.89 3.99
N ARG A 30 -4.16 -1.80 4.95
CA ARG A 30 -3.43 -1.76 6.24
C ARG A 30 -1.93 -1.89 6.05
N ARG A 31 -1.49 -2.90 5.28
CA ARG A 31 -0.07 -3.13 4.99
C ARG A 31 0.57 -1.91 4.33
N ILE A 32 -0.02 -1.40 3.24
CA ILE A 32 0.50 -0.23 2.52
C ILE A 32 0.53 0.99 3.44
N LYS A 33 -0.48 1.18 4.29
CA LYS A 33 -0.51 2.30 5.24
C LYS A 33 0.62 2.22 6.26
N GLU A 34 0.95 1.03 6.74
CA GLU A 34 2.06 0.81 7.68
C GLU A 34 3.41 1.03 6.98
N GLU A 35 3.59 0.47 5.78
CA GLU A 35 4.79 0.65 4.96
C GLU A 35 5.04 2.14 4.67
N VAL A 36 4.00 2.90 4.29
CA VAL A 36 4.12 4.33 4.03
C VAL A 36 4.53 5.10 5.29
N LYS A 37 3.99 4.75 6.47
CA LYS A 37 4.41 5.37 7.72
C LYS A 37 5.87 5.08 8.05
N GLN A 38 6.30 3.84 7.84
CA GLN A 38 7.67 3.44 8.07
C GLN A 38 8.63 4.20 7.15
N ILE A 39 8.34 4.27 5.85
CA ILE A 39 9.14 5.02 4.88
C ILE A 39 9.25 6.48 5.29
N VAL A 40 8.13 7.12 5.68
CA VAL A 40 8.16 8.51 6.15
C VAL A 40 9.04 8.67 7.37
N GLN A 41 8.97 7.76 8.35
CA GLN A 41 9.81 7.81 9.53
C GLN A 41 11.30 7.65 9.18
N GLU A 42 11.64 6.64 8.39
CA GLU A 42 13.01 6.36 7.96
C GLU A 42 13.59 7.55 7.18
N GLU A 43 12.80 8.17 6.30
CA GLU A 43 13.24 9.35 5.55
C GLU A 43 13.39 10.58 6.46
N LEU A 44 12.54 10.76 7.47
CA LEU A 44 12.72 11.82 8.46
C LEU A 44 14.02 11.63 9.25
N GLU A 45 14.33 10.39 9.67
CA GLU A 45 15.58 10.06 10.34
C GLU A 45 16.80 10.25 9.42
N ARG A 46 16.70 9.83 8.15
CA ARG A 46 17.76 10.02 7.14
C ARG A 46 18.03 11.51 6.92
N ILE A 47 16.98 12.33 6.79
CA ILE A 47 17.09 13.78 6.63
C ILE A 47 17.68 14.42 7.88
N ALA A 48 17.28 13.98 9.08
CA ALA A 48 17.80 14.52 10.35
C ALA A 48 19.31 14.31 10.51
N ASN A 49 19.81 13.16 10.04
CA ASN A 49 21.20 12.77 10.14
C ASN A 49 22.08 13.32 8.99
N ASP A 50 21.48 13.94 7.97
CA ASP A 50 22.21 14.54 6.86
C ASP A 50 22.43 16.03 7.11
N GLU A 51 23.68 16.45 7.28
CA GLU A 51 24.06 17.85 7.53
C GLU A 51 23.53 18.83 6.47
N ASN A 52 23.41 18.38 5.22
CA ASN A 52 22.90 19.22 4.13
C ASN A 52 21.37 19.27 4.08
N LEU A 53 20.67 18.30 4.67
CA LEU A 53 19.21 18.19 4.57
C LEU A 53 18.48 18.46 5.88
N LYS A 54 19.13 18.35 7.04
CA LYS A 54 18.51 18.51 8.37
C LYS A 54 17.78 19.84 8.56
N HIS A 55 18.19 20.88 7.84
CA HIS A 55 17.54 22.19 7.86
C HIS A 55 16.11 22.17 7.29
N LEU A 56 15.73 21.13 6.55
CA LEU A 56 14.37 20.93 6.02
C LEU A 56 13.38 20.46 7.08
N LEU A 57 13.87 19.89 8.19
CA LEU A 57 13.02 19.52 9.32
C LEU A 57 12.65 20.79 10.07
N GLN A 58 11.49 21.36 9.75
CA GLN A 58 10.96 22.50 10.48
C GLN A 58 10.75 22.12 11.95
N GLN A 59 11.47 22.79 12.84
CA GLN A 59 11.13 22.80 14.27
C GLN A 59 9.84 23.64 14.40
N LYS A 60 8.72 22.98 14.65
CA LYS A 60 7.48 23.65 15.04
C LYS A 60 7.59 24.18 16.46
#